data_AF-A0A353JB30-F1
#
_entry.id   AF-A0A353JB30-F1
#
_cell.length_a   1.000
_cell.length_b   1.000
_cell.length_c   1.000
_cell.angle_alpha   90.00
_cell.angle_beta   90.00
_cell.angle_gamma   90.00
#
_symmetry.space_group_name_H-M   'P 1'
#
loop_
_entity.id
_entity.type
_entity.pdbx_description
1 polymer ?
#
loop_
_entity_poly.entity_id
_entity_poly.type
_entity_poly.pdbx_seq_one_letter_code
_entity_poly.pdbx_strand_id
1 'polypeptide(L)'
;MKDLKLNIELLPKGAWGNDFSRTLAKKDWDILRKVCYDKANHKCTICGFETDDLDAHEVWDFDVETKTQTLRDIIAICSKCHGVKHIRNSQRLGYGENAKRHFMEVNNCNELEFAKHLAKGQMDFEERNKIYRWKMIANLEKFGGKNIEIKEIVIPLIKSEYKQDELNLLKNECGFAPRILDVNIDNYQGTISITCDKTNKIEWFDENKNLLDTKYNFGEKFNTNFSVKDLRCSYLKFKLTGLYGEKVSKKFYLIECK
;
A
#
# COMPACT_ATOMS: atom_id res chain seq x y z
N MET A 1 -15.88 -10.03 -24.40
CA MET A 1 -14.46 -10.39 -24.25
C MET A 1 -14.39 -11.89 -24.07
N LYS A 2 -13.36 -12.58 -24.58
CA LYS A 2 -13.11 -13.98 -24.22
C LYS A 2 -13.03 -14.10 -22.70
N ASP A 3 -13.51 -15.22 -22.18
CA ASP A 3 -13.31 -15.57 -20.77
C ASP A 3 -11.84 -15.96 -20.57
N LEU A 4 -11.08 -15.10 -19.91
CA LEU A 4 -9.63 -15.27 -19.70
C LEU A 4 -9.40 -15.98 -18.35
N LYS A 5 -8.58 -17.03 -18.36
CA LYS A 5 -8.24 -17.81 -17.17
C LYS A 5 -7.32 -17.05 -16.22
N LEU A 6 -6.32 -16.36 -16.78
CA LEU A 6 -5.32 -15.58 -16.04
C LEU A 6 -5.50 -14.09 -16.34
N ASN A 7 -5.83 -13.32 -15.31
CA ASN A 7 -6.08 -11.88 -15.44
C ASN A 7 -4.97 -11.08 -14.75
N ILE A 8 -4.68 -9.90 -15.30
CA ILE A 8 -3.82 -8.88 -14.68
C ILE A 8 -4.62 -8.15 -13.58
N GLU A 9 -4.03 -7.99 -12.39
CA GLU A 9 -4.67 -7.36 -11.24
C GLU A 9 -3.86 -6.15 -10.75
N LEU A 10 -4.38 -4.96 -11.04
CA LEU A 10 -3.83 -3.71 -10.55
C LEU A 10 -4.64 -3.25 -9.33
N LEU A 11 -4.18 -3.64 -8.15
CA LEU A 11 -4.81 -3.23 -6.89
C LEU A 11 -4.74 -1.70 -6.73
N PRO A 12 -5.84 -1.03 -6.32
CA PRO A 12 -5.80 0.41 -6.04
C PRO A 12 -4.87 0.70 -4.88
N LYS A 13 -4.25 1.88 -4.89
CA LYS A 13 -3.28 2.33 -3.87
C LYS A 13 -3.85 2.31 -2.46
N GLY A 14 -5.14 2.61 -2.30
CA GLY A 14 -5.85 2.56 -1.01
C GLY A 14 -6.03 1.15 -0.45
N ALA A 15 -5.81 0.10 -1.26
CA ALA A 15 -5.85 -1.30 -0.83
C ALA A 15 -4.46 -1.91 -0.62
N TRP A 16 -3.38 -1.15 -0.90
CA TRP A 16 -2.02 -1.65 -0.72
C TRP A 16 -1.69 -1.84 0.77
N GLY A 17 -1.08 -2.97 1.10
CA GLY A 17 -0.73 -3.33 2.48
C GLY A 17 -1.89 -3.91 3.31
N ASN A 18 -3.05 -4.13 2.68
CA ASN A 18 -4.19 -4.85 3.28
C ASN A 18 -4.11 -6.38 3.05
N ASP A 19 -2.98 -6.89 2.57
CA ASP A 19 -2.78 -8.33 2.40
C ASP A 19 -2.79 -9.05 3.75
N PHE A 20 -3.40 -10.23 3.79
CA PHE A 20 -3.54 -10.99 5.03
C PHE A 20 -2.22 -11.54 5.52
N SER A 21 -1.25 -11.69 4.61
CA SER A 21 0.12 -12.07 4.97
C SER A 21 0.80 -11.07 5.91
N ARG A 22 0.39 -9.79 5.88
CA ARG A 22 0.88 -8.72 6.76
C ARG A 22 -0.06 -8.36 7.89
N THR A 23 -1.37 -8.46 7.66
CA THR A 23 -2.38 -7.95 8.59
C THR A 23 -2.86 -8.99 9.60
N LEU A 24 -2.78 -10.28 9.28
CA LEU A 24 -3.08 -11.37 10.21
C LEU A 24 -1.83 -11.84 10.95
N ALA A 25 -2.03 -12.46 12.11
CA ALA A 25 -0.96 -13.18 12.76
C ALA A 25 -0.51 -14.35 11.87
N LYS A 26 0.79 -14.67 11.87
CA LYS A 26 1.36 -15.74 11.03
C LYS A 26 0.58 -17.06 11.17
N LYS A 27 0.20 -17.44 12.39
CA LYS A 27 -0.57 -18.66 12.68
C LYS A 27 -1.92 -18.69 11.94
N ASP A 28 -2.57 -17.54 11.84
CA ASP A 28 -3.91 -17.38 11.28
C ASP A 28 -3.82 -17.40 9.75
N TRP A 29 -2.81 -16.69 9.21
CA TRP A 29 -2.49 -16.75 7.79
C TRP A 29 -2.11 -18.16 7.32
N ASP A 30 -1.31 -18.89 8.10
CA ASP A 30 -0.90 -20.26 7.76
C ASP A 30 -2.08 -21.24 7.71
N ILE A 31 -3.17 -21.01 8.48
CA ILE A 31 -4.41 -21.79 8.37
C ILE A 31 -5.04 -21.58 6.99
N LEU A 32 -5.24 -20.32 6.58
CA LEU A 32 -5.87 -19.99 5.30
C LEU A 32 -5.07 -20.54 4.13
N ARG A 33 -3.74 -20.41 4.18
CA ARG A 33 -2.81 -20.93 3.19
C ARG A 33 -2.93 -22.44 3.02
N LYS A 34 -2.91 -23.20 4.13
CA LYS A 34 -3.00 -24.67 4.07
C LYS A 34 -4.30 -25.12 3.42
N VAL A 35 -5.44 -24.58 3.85
CA VAL A 35 -6.75 -24.89 3.25
C VAL A 35 -6.76 -24.60 1.75
N CYS A 36 -6.18 -23.46 1.35
CA CYS A 36 -6.05 -23.07 -0.04
C CYS A 36 -5.17 -24.05 -0.85
N TYR A 37 -4.02 -24.46 -0.33
CA TYR A 37 -3.12 -25.41 -1.00
C TYR A 37 -3.71 -26.82 -1.10
N ASP A 38 -4.34 -27.31 -0.03
CA ASP A 38 -5.00 -28.62 0.02
C ASP A 38 -6.15 -28.67 -1.01
N LYS A 39 -6.98 -27.62 -1.06
CA LYS A 39 -8.06 -27.47 -2.06
C LYS A 39 -7.53 -27.49 -3.50
N ALA A 40 -6.33 -26.97 -3.70
CA ALA A 40 -5.68 -26.93 -5.01
C ALA A 40 -4.90 -28.23 -5.36
N ASN A 41 -4.90 -29.23 -4.47
CA ASN A 41 -4.10 -30.46 -4.60
C ASN A 41 -2.62 -30.15 -4.92
N HIS A 42 -2.07 -29.09 -4.32
CA HIS A 42 -0.70 -28.61 -4.59
C HIS A 42 -0.39 -28.33 -6.07
N LYS A 43 -1.38 -27.85 -6.83
CA LYS A 43 -1.21 -27.38 -8.21
C LYS A 43 -1.67 -25.93 -8.33
N CYS A 44 -1.09 -25.19 -9.27
CA CYS A 44 -1.59 -23.87 -9.61
C CYS A 44 -3.04 -23.97 -10.11
N THR A 45 -3.96 -23.30 -9.42
CA THR A 45 -5.40 -23.30 -9.76
C THR A 45 -5.71 -22.62 -11.11
N ILE A 46 -4.79 -21.80 -11.62
CA ILE A 46 -4.97 -21.07 -12.89
C ILE A 46 -4.40 -21.86 -14.08
N CYS A 47 -3.12 -22.26 -14.02
CA CYS A 47 -2.42 -22.89 -15.15
C CYS A 47 -2.20 -24.40 -14.99
N GLY A 48 -2.49 -24.99 -13.83
CA GLY A 48 -2.32 -26.40 -13.54
C GLY A 48 -0.88 -26.85 -13.24
N PHE A 49 0.09 -25.92 -13.20
CA PHE A 49 1.49 -26.24 -12.92
C PHE A 49 1.67 -26.86 -11.54
N GLU A 50 2.33 -28.02 -11.48
CA GLU A 50 2.62 -28.76 -10.24
C GLU A 50 3.90 -28.21 -9.61
N THR A 51 3.82 -27.78 -8.35
CA THR A 51 4.97 -27.27 -7.62
C THR A 51 4.69 -27.26 -6.12
N ASP A 52 5.75 -27.44 -5.32
CA ASP A 52 5.69 -27.29 -3.87
C ASP A 52 5.75 -25.81 -3.42
N ASP A 53 6.05 -24.89 -4.34
CA ASP A 53 6.20 -23.46 -4.08
C ASP A 53 5.02 -22.65 -4.65
N LEU A 54 3.88 -22.77 -3.97
CA LEU A 54 2.64 -22.03 -4.31
C LEU A 54 2.46 -20.80 -3.44
N ASP A 55 2.02 -19.72 -4.07
CA ASP A 55 1.55 -18.51 -3.41
C ASP A 55 0.04 -18.62 -3.14
N ALA A 56 -0.38 -18.22 -1.93
CA ALA A 56 -1.80 -18.02 -1.64
C ALA A 56 -2.16 -16.58 -2.01
N HIS A 57 -2.95 -16.42 -3.07
CA HIS A 57 -3.32 -15.13 -3.64
C HIS A 57 -4.75 -14.77 -3.27
N GLU A 58 -4.94 -13.64 -2.59
CA GLU A 58 -6.27 -13.12 -2.29
C GLU A 58 -6.95 -12.54 -3.53
N VAL A 59 -8.14 -13.04 -3.86
CA VAL A 59 -8.98 -12.55 -4.95
C VAL A 59 -9.96 -11.54 -4.39
N TRP A 60 -9.82 -10.28 -4.80
CA TRP A 60 -10.62 -9.17 -4.32
C TRP A 60 -11.57 -8.64 -5.38
N ASP A 61 -12.76 -8.26 -4.93
CA ASP A 61 -13.71 -7.48 -5.70
C ASP A 61 -13.81 -6.06 -5.15
N PHE A 62 -13.91 -5.07 -6.03
CA PHE A 62 -13.88 -3.65 -5.69
C PHE A 62 -15.12 -2.96 -6.26
N ASP A 63 -15.95 -2.44 -5.37
CA ASP A 63 -17.15 -1.67 -5.72
C ASP A 63 -16.92 -0.19 -5.38
N VAL A 64 -16.86 0.64 -6.42
CA VAL A 64 -16.59 2.08 -6.33
C VAL A 64 -17.78 2.84 -5.71
N GLU A 65 -19.01 2.38 -5.93
CA GLU A 65 -20.21 3.03 -5.43
C GLU A 65 -20.33 2.86 -3.92
N THR A 66 -20.15 1.63 -3.45
CA THR A 66 -20.19 1.31 -2.01
C THR A 66 -18.84 1.52 -1.31
N LYS A 67 -17.77 1.77 -2.08
CA LYS A 67 -16.37 1.86 -1.61
C LYS A 67 -15.94 0.63 -0.83
N THR A 68 -16.35 -0.55 -1.28
CA THR A 68 -16.07 -1.82 -0.60
C THR A 68 -15.02 -2.65 -1.33
N GLN A 69 -14.14 -3.27 -0.56
CA GLN A 69 -13.19 -4.28 -1.00
C GLN A 69 -13.64 -5.62 -0.39
N THR A 70 -14.16 -6.52 -1.21
CA THR A 70 -14.74 -7.78 -0.75
C THR A 70 -13.82 -8.95 -1.11
N LEU A 71 -13.43 -9.76 -0.12
CA LEU A 71 -12.68 -11.00 -0.35
C LEU A 71 -13.62 -12.01 -1.01
N ARG A 72 -13.26 -12.44 -2.22
CA ARG A 72 -14.02 -13.44 -2.97
C ARG A 72 -13.48 -14.86 -2.76
N ASP A 73 -12.17 -15.03 -2.89
CA ASP A 73 -11.49 -16.32 -2.75
C ASP A 73 -10.04 -16.12 -2.30
N ILE A 74 -9.40 -17.20 -1.86
CA ILE A 74 -7.95 -17.29 -1.70
C ILE A 74 -7.52 -18.50 -2.53
N ILE A 75 -6.71 -18.27 -3.54
CA ILE A 75 -6.36 -19.29 -4.54
C ILE A 75 -4.87 -19.60 -4.52
N ALA A 76 -4.52 -20.87 -4.75
CA ALA A 76 -3.13 -21.30 -4.83
C ALA A 76 -2.63 -21.11 -6.25
N ILE A 77 -1.57 -20.33 -6.44
CA ILE A 77 -1.02 -20.02 -7.76
C ILE A 77 0.49 -20.15 -7.77
N CYS A 78 1.07 -20.50 -8.93
CA CYS A 78 2.53 -20.52 -9.07
C CYS A 78 3.08 -19.09 -9.24
N SER A 79 4.37 -18.93 -8.96
CA SER A 79 5.08 -17.65 -9.08
C SER A 79 4.94 -16.97 -10.45
N LYS A 80 4.83 -17.74 -11.54
CA LYS A 80 4.59 -17.19 -12.90
C LYS A 80 3.21 -16.56 -13.03
N CYS A 81 2.16 -17.25 -12.57
CA CYS A 81 0.79 -16.72 -12.55
C CYS A 81 0.69 -15.51 -11.59
N HIS A 82 1.33 -15.59 -10.42
CA HIS A 82 1.37 -14.50 -9.46
C HIS A 82 2.08 -13.25 -10.01
N GLY A 83 3.18 -13.44 -10.75
CA GLY A 83 3.84 -12.35 -11.48
C GLY A 83 2.94 -11.67 -12.51
N VAL A 84 2.07 -12.42 -13.19
CA VAL A 84 1.09 -11.84 -14.12
C VAL A 84 -0.02 -11.07 -13.40
N LYS A 85 -0.51 -11.60 -12.27
CA LYS A 85 -1.45 -10.87 -11.40
C LYS A 85 -0.85 -9.53 -11.00
N HIS A 86 0.41 -9.51 -10.57
CA HIS A 86 1.14 -8.29 -10.21
C HIS A 86 2.11 -7.81 -11.30
N ILE A 87 1.61 -7.65 -12.53
CA ILE A 87 2.46 -7.39 -13.70
C ILE A 87 3.38 -6.17 -13.57
N ARG A 88 2.94 -5.10 -12.88
CA ARG A 88 3.78 -3.91 -12.63
C ARG A 88 5.00 -4.24 -11.77
N ASN A 89 4.85 -5.15 -10.81
CA ASN A 89 5.96 -5.62 -10.00
C ASN A 89 6.94 -6.44 -10.85
N SER A 90 6.42 -7.35 -11.68
CA SER A 90 7.25 -8.10 -12.63
C SER A 90 7.99 -7.19 -13.61
N GLN A 91 7.35 -6.15 -14.13
CA GLN A 91 7.99 -5.16 -15.00
C GLN A 91 9.13 -4.43 -14.29
N ARG A 92 8.89 -3.94 -13.05
CA ARG A 92 9.92 -3.26 -12.24
C ARG A 92 11.15 -4.15 -11.98
N LEU A 93 10.94 -5.46 -11.86
CA LEU A 93 12.00 -6.44 -11.64
C LEU A 93 12.65 -6.96 -12.94
N GLY A 94 12.22 -6.47 -14.12
CA GLY A 94 12.77 -6.91 -15.41
C GLY A 94 12.15 -8.19 -15.98
N TYR A 95 11.09 -8.72 -15.38
CA TYR A 95 10.38 -9.93 -15.81
C TYR A 95 9.10 -9.66 -16.63
N GLY A 96 8.91 -8.43 -17.11
CA GLY A 96 7.70 -8.03 -17.84
C GLY A 96 7.37 -8.91 -19.05
N GLU A 97 8.35 -9.17 -19.92
CA GLU A 97 8.15 -10.00 -21.12
C GLU A 97 7.85 -11.47 -20.77
N ASN A 98 8.44 -11.99 -19.69
CA ASN A 98 8.14 -13.34 -19.20
C ASN A 98 6.70 -13.44 -18.70
N ALA A 99 6.22 -12.44 -17.96
CA ALA A 99 4.83 -12.37 -17.51
C ALA A 99 3.86 -12.26 -18.70
N LYS A 100 4.15 -11.40 -19.68
CA LYS A 100 3.36 -11.26 -20.92
C LYS A 100 3.25 -12.58 -21.68
N ARG A 101 4.39 -13.26 -21.91
CA ARG A 101 4.42 -14.57 -22.58
C ARG A 101 3.59 -15.61 -21.82
N HIS A 102 3.75 -15.69 -20.50
CA HIS A 102 2.99 -16.62 -19.68
C HIS A 102 1.48 -16.34 -19.71
N PHE A 103 1.07 -15.06 -19.68
CA PHE A 103 -0.33 -14.67 -19.85
C PHE A 103 -0.90 -15.19 -21.17
N MET A 104 -0.17 -15.00 -22.28
CA MET A 104 -0.61 -15.44 -23.60
C MET A 104 -0.71 -16.96 -23.71
N GLU A 105 0.27 -17.69 -23.16
CA GLU A 105 0.28 -19.16 -23.12
C GLU A 105 -0.92 -19.71 -22.34
N VAL A 106 -1.17 -19.22 -21.12
CA VAL A 106 -2.25 -19.71 -20.25
C VAL A 106 -3.63 -19.40 -20.82
N ASN A 107 -3.79 -18.23 -21.43
CA ASN A 107 -5.07 -17.78 -21.98
C ASN A 107 -5.30 -18.20 -23.44
N ASN A 108 -4.30 -18.79 -24.10
CA ASN A 108 -4.32 -19.04 -25.55
C ASN A 108 -4.77 -17.79 -26.33
N CYS A 109 -4.11 -16.67 -26.07
CA CYS A 109 -4.46 -15.36 -26.61
C CYS A 109 -3.25 -14.72 -27.29
N ASN A 110 -3.50 -13.73 -28.16
CA ASN A 110 -2.44 -12.98 -28.83
C ASN A 110 -2.04 -11.72 -28.06
N GLU A 111 -1.00 -11.04 -28.55
CA GLU A 111 -0.46 -9.83 -27.94
C GLU A 111 -1.48 -8.68 -27.90
N LEU A 112 -2.33 -8.55 -28.92
CA LEU A 112 -3.38 -7.53 -28.94
C LEU A 112 -4.43 -7.76 -27.84
N GLU A 113 -4.80 -9.01 -27.56
CA GLU A 113 -5.69 -9.37 -26.45
C GLU A 113 -5.04 -9.07 -25.09
N PHE A 114 -3.74 -9.38 -24.92
CA PHE A 114 -2.98 -8.98 -23.73
C PHE A 114 -2.96 -7.47 -23.54
N ALA A 115 -2.63 -6.70 -24.58
CA ALA A 115 -2.57 -5.23 -24.51
C ALA A 115 -3.93 -4.63 -24.15
N LYS A 116 -5.03 -5.17 -24.72
CA LYS A 116 -6.40 -4.76 -24.36
C LYS A 116 -6.71 -5.05 -22.90
N HIS A 117 -6.33 -6.22 -22.38
CA HIS A 117 -6.54 -6.57 -20.98
C HIS A 117 -5.73 -5.67 -20.04
N LEU A 118 -4.47 -5.40 -20.38
CA LEU A 118 -3.61 -4.48 -19.61
C LEU A 118 -4.18 -3.06 -19.60
N ALA A 119 -4.64 -2.55 -20.74
CA ALA A 119 -5.26 -1.24 -20.85
C ALA A 119 -6.54 -1.14 -20.00
N LYS A 120 -7.39 -2.18 -20.03
CA LYS A 120 -8.57 -2.25 -19.15
C LYS A 120 -8.18 -2.22 -17.68
N GLY A 121 -7.21 -3.05 -17.26
CA GLY A 121 -6.72 -3.06 -15.89
C GLY A 121 -6.17 -1.70 -15.44
N GLN A 122 -5.51 -0.97 -16.34
CA GLN A 122 -5.04 0.40 -16.10
C GLN A 122 -6.20 1.38 -15.86
N MET A 123 -7.25 1.32 -16.68
CA MET A 123 -8.44 2.16 -16.51
C MET A 123 -9.16 1.86 -15.18
N ASP A 124 -9.35 0.58 -14.84
CA ASP A 124 -9.94 0.16 -13.58
C ASP A 124 -9.09 0.64 -12.39
N PHE A 125 -7.76 0.57 -12.50
CA PHE A 125 -6.84 1.08 -11.48
C PHE A 125 -6.98 2.60 -11.29
N GLU A 126 -7.07 3.37 -12.36
CA GLU A 126 -7.25 4.83 -12.30
C GLU A 126 -8.58 5.20 -11.65
N GLU A 127 -9.67 4.53 -12.02
CA GLU A 127 -11.00 4.74 -11.44
C GLU A 127 -11.00 4.45 -9.94
N ARG A 128 -10.48 3.28 -9.56
CA ARG A 128 -10.43 2.84 -8.15
C ARG A 128 -9.51 3.71 -7.30
N ASN A 129 -8.49 4.36 -7.88
CA ASN A 129 -7.64 5.29 -7.14
C ASN A 129 -8.33 6.61 -6.79
N LYS A 130 -9.51 6.92 -7.33
CA LYS A 130 -10.30 8.05 -6.81
C LYS A 130 -10.74 7.84 -5.35
N ILE A 131 -10.65 6.60 -4.86
CA ILE A 131 -11.02 6.21 -3.50
C ILE A 131 -9.77 5.98 -2.66
N TYR A 132 -9.67 6.74 -1.56
CA TYR A 132 -8.58 6.61 -0.59
C TYR A 132 -8.78 5.46 0.40
N ARG A 133 -10.02 5.15 0.76
CA ARG A 133 -10.38 4.16 1.80
C ARG A 133 -11.38 3.17 1.26
N TRP A 134 -11.05 1.90 1.39
CA TRP A 134 -11.91 0.79 1.03
C TRP A 134 -12.39 0.11 2.30
N LYS A 135 -13.70 -0.02 2.45
CA LYS A 135 -14.29 -0.83 3.52
C LYS A 135 -14.07 -2.28 3.20
N MET A 136 -13.27 -2.97 4.02
CA MET A 136 -12.97 -4.38 3.80
C MET A 136 -14.10 -5.27 4.29
N ILE A 137 -14.54 -6.20 3.44
CA ILE A 137 -15.53 -7.22 3.75
C ILE A 137 -14.88 -8.58 3.47
N ALA A 138 -14.56 -9.31 4.53
CA ALA A 138 -13.91 -10.61 4.39
C ALA A 138 -14.49 -11.60 5.42
N ASN A 139 -15.04 -12.70 4.91
CA ASN A 139 -15.48 -13.82 5.71
C ASN A 139 -14.44 -14.94 5.60
N LEU A 140 -13.59 -15.07 6.63
CA LEU A 140 -12.49 -16.02 6.65
C LEU A 140 -12.92 -17.45 7.00
N GLU A 141 -14.14 -17.66 7.53
CA GLU A 141 -14.62 -19.00 7.89
C GLU A 141 -14.69 -19.93 6.68
N LYS A 142 -15.00 -19.37 5.50
CA LYS A 142 -15.00 -20.09 4.21
C LYS A 142 -13.64 -20.70 3.86
N PHE A 143 -12.57 -20.20 4.47
CA PHE A 143 -11.18 -20.60 4.24
C PHE A 143 -10.58 -21.27 5.48
N GLY A 144 -11.42 -21.76 6.41
CA GLY A 144 -10.98 -22.42 7.65
C GLY A 144 -10.62 -21.47 8.79
N GLY A 145 -10.72 -20.16 8.57
CA GLY A 145 -10.36 -19.10 9.50
C GLY A 145 -11.41 -18.79 10.57
N LYS A 146 -11.89 -19.80 11.30
CA LYS A 146 -12.90 -19.59 12.36
C LYS A 146 -12.35 -18.71 13.48
N ASN A 147 -13.12 -17.70 13.88
CA ASN A 147 -12.77 -16.74 14.93
C ASN A 147 -11.51 -15.90 14.65
N ILE A 148 -11.07 -15.78 13.40
CA ILE A 148 -10.00 -14.85 13.04
C ILE A 148 -10.61 -13.46 12.87
N GLU A 149 -10.27 -12.55 13.77
CA GLU A 149 -10.67 -11.16 13.68
C GLU A 149 -9.75 -10.39 12.73
N ILE A 150 -10.35 -9.57 11.86
CA ILE A 150 -9.61 -8.68 10.97
C ILE A 150 -9.60 -7.30 11.62
N LYS A 151 -8.40 -6.84 12.03
CA LYS A 151 -8.26 -5.51 12.61
C LYS A 151 -8.51 -4.45 11.52
N GLU A 152 -9.53 -3.63 11.73
CA GLU A 152 -9.73 -2.44 10.91
C GLU A 152 -8.69 -1.38 11.28
N ILE A 153 -7.94 -0.91 10.29
CA ILE A 153 -6.93 0.14 10.45
C ILE A 153 -7.56 1.46 10.01
N VAL A 154 -7.62 2.43 10.91
CA VAL A 154 -8.15 3.75 10.60
C VAL A 154 -7.02 4.60 10.03
N ILE A 155 -7.22 5.19 8.86
CA ILE A 155 -6.23 6.06 8.24
C ILE A 155 -6.88 7.42 7.96
N PRO A 156 -6.66 8.46 8.78
CA PRO A 156 -7.20 9.77 8.47
C PRO A 156 -6.57 10.36 7.19
N LEU A 157 -7.28 11.26 6.53
CA LEU A 157 -6.71 12.10 5.47
C LEU A 157 -5.90 13.22 6.11
N ILE A 158 -4.75 13.48 5.53
CA ILE A 158 -3.83 14.52 5.94
C ILE A 158 -4.03 15.74 5.05
N LYS A 159 -4.26 16.90 5.67
CA LYS A 159 -4.25 18.21 5.02
C LYS A 159 -3.20 19.11 5.67
N SER A 160 -2.26 19.58 4.87
CA SER A 160 -1.17 20.45 5.34
C SER A 160 -1.51 21.93 5.19
N GLU A 161 -1.03 22.74 6.13
CA GLU A 161 -1.05 24.21 6.06
C GLU A 161 0.07 24.80 5.19
N TYR A 162 1.05 24.00 4.77
CA TYR A 162 2.09 24.46 3.87
C TYR A 162 1.53 24.71 2.46
N LYS A 163 1.72 25.92 1.94
CA LYS A 163 1.51 26.23 0.53
C LYS A 163 2.76 25.85 -0.28
N GLN A 164 2.59 25.59 -1.57
CA GLN A 164 3.70 25.16 -2.43
C GLN A 164 4.84 26.19 -2.46
N ASP A 165 4.51 27.48 -2.57
CA ASP A 165 5.50 28.56 -2.60
C ASP A 165 6.27 28.67 -1.28
N GLU A 166 5.64 28.36 -0.15
CA GLU A 166 6.29 28.39 1.16
C GLU A 166 7.31 27.26 1.28
N LEU A 167 7.01 26.06 0.78
CA LEU A 167 7.97 24.95 0.76
C LEU A 167 9.22 25.31 -0.06
N ASN A 168 9.07 26.06 -1.15
CA ASN A 168 10.19 26.55 -1.95
C ASN A 168 11.05 27.58 -1.20
N LEU A 169 10.44 28.43 -0.38
CA LEU A 169 11.18 29.36 0.46
C LEU A 169 11.96 28.63 1.57
N LEU A 170 11.34 27.65 2.23
CA LEU A 170 11.98 26.85 3.29
C LEU A 170 13.22 26.11 2.78
N LYS A 171 13.15 25.56 1.56
CA LYS A 171 14.27 24.88 0.88
C LYS A 171 15.51 25.78 0.74
N ASN A 172 15.29 27.06 0.50
CA ASN A 172 16.32 28.04 0.19
C ASN A 172 16.77 28.87 1.40
N GLU A 173 16.29 28.56 2.60
CA GLU A 173 16.73 29.27 3.80
C GLU A 173 18.25 29.12 4.01
N CYS A 174 18.90 30.27 4.23
CA CYS A 174 20.29 30.38 4.63
C CYS A 174 20.41 30.41 6.15
N GLY A 175 21.41 29.73 6.70
CA GLY A 175 21.68 29.66 8.14
C GLY A 175 22.10 28.27 8.59
N PHE A 176 22.37 28.11 9.89
CA PHE A 176 22.81 26.84 10.48
C PHE A 176 21.69 26.08 11.20
N ALA A 177 20.53 26.69 11.38
CA ALA A 177 19.37 26.06 11.99
C ALA A 177 18.80 24.91 11.12
N PRO A 178 18.06 23.96 11.73
CA PRO A 178 17.35 22.90 11.00
C PRO A 178 16.53 23.42 9.82
N ARG A 179 16.69 22.80 8.66
CA ARG A 179 16.00 23.20 7.43
C ARG A 179 15.11 22.09 6.90
N ILE A 180 13.87 22.46 6.58
CA ILE A 180 12.92 21.57 5.89
C ILE A 180 13.21 21.68 4.41
N LEU A 181 13.63 20.57 3.81
CA LEU A 181 13.93 20.47 2.40
C LEU A 181 12.75 19.93 1.60
N ASP A 182 11.86 19.11 2.16
CA ASP A 182 10.66 18.67 1.44
C ASP A 182 9.61 18.12 2.41
N VAL A 183 8.34 18.25 2.03
CA VAL A 183 7.20 17.68 2.74
C VAL A 183 6.31 17.00 1.72
N ASN A 184 6.23 15.68 1.76
CA ASN A 184 5.38 14.89 0.89
C ASN A 184 4.29 14.17 1.70
N ILE A 185 3.06 14.20 1.20
CA ILE A 185 1.89 13.63 1.87
C ILE A 185 1.32 12.55 0.98
N ASP A 186 1.31 11.32 1.48
CA ASP A 186 0.63 10.21 0.83
C ASP A 186 -0.66 9.89 1.59
N ASN A 187 -1.78 10.38 1.05
CA ASN A 187 -3.10 10.14 1.62
C ASN A 187 -3.60 8.71 1.41
N TYR A 188 -3.03 7.91 0.49
CA TYR A 188 -3.38 6.50 0.38
C TYR A 188 -2.78 5.70 1.53
N GLN A 189 -1.50 5.94 1.84
CA GLN A 189 -0.78 5.21 2.89
C GLN A 189 -0.93 5.85 4.28
N GLY A 190 -1.42 7.09 4.35
CA GLY A 190 -1.50 7.86 5.59
C GLY A 190 -0.12 8.20 6.13
N THR A 191 0.76 8.69 5.26
CA THR A 191 2.15 9.01 5.65
C THR A 191 2.54 10.43 5.30
N ILE A 192 3.32 11.05 6.19
CA ILE A 192 3.99 12.31 5.96
C ILE A 192 5.49 12.04 5.86
N SER A 193 6.07 12.27 4.70
CA SER A 193 7.50 12.17 4.43
C SER A 193 8.14 13.54 4.56
N ILE A 194 9.15 13.65 5.40
CA ILE A 194 9.93 14.87 5.60
C ILE A 194 11.35 14.62 5.13
N THR A 195 11.83 15.51 4.26
CA THR A 195 13.26 15.64 3.95
C THR A 195 13.77 16.88 4.65
N CYS A 196 14.86 16.78 5.40
CA CYS A 196 15.47 17.89 6.11
C CYS A 196 16.99 17.73 6.21
N ASP A 197 17.69 18.80 6.59
CA ASP A 197 19.12 18.77 6.91
C ASP A 197 19.40 19.57 8.19
N LYS A 198 20.67 19.57 8.63
CA LYS A 198 21.13 20.29 9.84
C LYS A 198 20.31 19.93 11.09
N THR A 199 19.81 18.71 11.12
CA THR A 199 18.87 18.21 12.12
C THR A 199 19.47 16.96 12.76
N ASN A 200 19.48 16.89 14.09
CA ASN A 200 19.92 15.73 14.85
C ASN A 200 18.75 14.82 15.22
N LYS A 201 17.54 15.38 15.38
CA LYS A 201 16.31 14.62 15.62
C LYS A 201 15.06 15.33 15.12
N ILE A 202 14.03 14.54 14.85
CA ILE A 202 12.65 14.99 14.64
C ILE A 202 11.76 14.39 15.73
N GLU A 203 10.87 15.21 16.27
CA GLU A 203 9.89 14.82 17.29
C GLU A 203 8.49 15.20 16.79
N TRP A 204 7.54 14.28 16.85
CA TRP A 204 6.15 14.49 16.44
C TRP A 204 5.24 14.68 17.64
N PHE A 205 4.31 15.62 17.54
CA PHE A 205 3.40 15.99 18.61
C PHE A 205 1.95 16.07 18.12
N ASP A 206 1.02 15.70 19.00
CA ASP A 206 -0.42 15.90 18.81
C ASP A 206 -0.87 17.34 19.17
N GLU A 207 -2.17 17.61 19.13
CA GLU A 207 -2.75 18.92 19.45
C GLU A 207 -2.53 19.34 20.91
N ASN A 208 -2.35 18.37 21.81
CA ASN A 208 -2.14 18.55 23.24
C ASN A 208 -0.65 18.62 23.62
N LYS A 209 0.26 18.57 22.63
CA LYS A 209 1.72 18.54 22.79
C LYS A 209 2.25 17.23 23.40
N ASN A 210 1.49 16.14 23.34
CA ASN A 210 2.01 14.83 23.68
C ASN A 210 2.97 14.36 22.59
N LEU A 211 4.11 13.80 23.00
CA LEU A 211 5.10 13.23 22.09
C LEU A 211 4.58 11.90 21.51
N LEU A 212 4.55 11.79 20.19
CA LEU A 212 4.07 10.61 19.46
C LEU A 212 5.19 9.72 18.94
N ASP A 213 6.27 10.33 18.44
CA ASP A 213 7.43 9.62 17.89
C ASP A 213 8.67 10.51 17.90
N THR A 214 9.83 9.88 18.03
CA THR A 214 11.14 10.54 17.94
C THR A 214 12.06 9.72 17.05
N LYS A 215 12.66 10.37 16.05
CA LYS A 215 13.68 9.76 15.19
C LYS A 215 14.95 10.60 15.19
N TYR A 216 16.08 9.91 15.20
CA TYR A 216 17.41 10.52 15.23
C TYR A 216 18.05 10.44 13.85
N ASN A 217 18.85 11.46 13.55
CA ASN A 217 19.62 11.57 12.33
C ASN A 217 21.11 11.56 12.68
N PHE A 218 21.86 10.75 11.96
CA PHE A 218 23.30 10.61 12.11
C PHE A 218 24.07 11.06 10.85
N GLY A 219 23.35 11.52 9.80
CA GLY A 219 23.93 12.01 8.56
C GLY A 219 23.63 13.49 8.30
N GLU A 220 24.12 14.04 7.20
CA GLU A 220 23.87 15.46 6.85
C GLU A 220 22.43 15.70 6.39
N LYS A 221 21.89 14.78 5.58
CA LYS A 221 20.53 14.80 5.06
C LYS A 221 19.70 13.71 5.73
N PHE A 222 18.51 14.08 6.18
CA PHE A 222 17.57 13.20 6.86
C PHE A 222 16.28 13.05 6.07
N ASN A 223 15.94 11.81 5.70
CA ASN A 223 14.67 11.46 5.10
C ASN A 223 13.91 10.58 6.09
N THR A 224 12.71 10.98 6.47
CA THR A 224 11.94 10.28 7.49
C THR A 224 10.46 10.29 7.15
N ASN A 225 9.76 9.23 7.54
CA ASN A 225 8.32 9.07 7.33
C ASN A 225 7.62 8.95 8.68
N PHE A 226 6.47 9.60 8.82
CA PHE A 226 5.58 9.46 9.96
C PHE A 226 4.24 8.91 9.49
N SER A 227 3.72 7.90 10.18
CA SER A 227 2.45 7.24 9.85
C SER A 227 1.35 7.80 10.74
N VAL A 228 0.21 8.16 10.15
CA VAL A 228 -0.98 8.64 10.88
C VAL A 228 -2.01 7.55 11.13
N LYS A 229 -1.70 6.29 10.78
CA LYS A 229 -2.56 5.13 11.02
C LYS A 229 -2.91 5.01 12.50
N ASP A 230 -4.19 4.76 12.77
CA ASP A 230 -4.80 4.63 14.09
C ASP A 230 -4.64 5.87 15.01
N LEU A 231 -4.19 7.02 14.50
CA LEU A 231 -4.11 8.26 15.29
C LEU A 231 -5.47 8.94 15.39
N ARG A 232 -5.80 9.36 16.61
CA ARG A 232 -7.04 10.08 16.96
C ARG A 232 -6.70 11.45 17.53
N CYS A 233 -6.25 12.32 16.64
CA CYS A 233 -5.92 13.72 16.95
C CYS A 233 -6.42 14.64 15.85
N SER A 234 -6.63 15.91 16.16
CA SER A 234 -7.14 16.91 15.22
C SER A 234 -6.06 17.39 14.25
N TYR A 235 -4.84 17.55 14.75
CA TYR A 235 -3.69 17.90 13.93
C TYR A 235 -2.38 17.42 14.56
N LEU A 236 -1.35 17.37 13.73
CA LEU A 236 0.02 17.07 14.11
C LEU A 236 0.95 18.25 13.85
N LYS A 237 2.03 18.32 14.61
CA LYS A 237 3.22 19.12 14.30
C LYS A 237 4.46 18.30 14.54
N PHE A 238 5.53 18.62 13.83
CA PHE A 238 6.86 18.12 14.17
C PHE A 238 7.78 19.26 14.61
N LYS A 239 8.79 18.90 15.41
CA LYS A 239 9.90 19.77 15.77
C LYS A 239 11.19 19.13 15.30
N LEU A 240 11.99 19.88 14.54
CA LEU A 240 13.36 19.54 14.22
C LEU A 240 14.27 20.18 15.25
N THR A 241 15.20 19.42 15.80
CA THR A 241 16.25 19.93 16.69
C THR A 241 17.60 19.60 16.07
N GLY A 242 18.43 20.62 15.88
CA GLY A 242 19.79 20.50 15.37
C GLY A 242 20.79 21.18 16.29
N LEU A 243 22.06 21.18 15.89
CA LEU A 243 23.14 21.75 16.70
C LEU A 243 22.96 23.27 16.92
N TYR A 244 22.36 23.97 15.97
CA TYR A 244 22.24 25.43 15.96
C TYR A 244 20.79 25.92 16.04
N GLY A 245 19.92 25.17 16.72
CA GLY A 245 18.56 25.61 17.06
C GLY A 245 17.47 24.58 16.76
N GLU A 246 16.24 25.06 16.79
CA GLU A 246 15.04 24.25 16.58
C GLU A 246 14.11 24.88 15.53
N LYS A 247 13.32 24.06 14.85
CA LYS A 247 12.27 24.51 13.93
C LYS A 247 11.00 23.70 14.14
N VAL A 248 9.88 24.38 14.35
CA VAL A 248 8.55 23.75 14.50
C VAL A 248 7.79 23.88 13.20
N SER A 249 7.11 22.80 12.80
CA SER A 249 6.32 22.77 11.58
C SER A 249 5.01 23.56 11.69
N LYS A 250 4.40 23.83 10.53
CA LYS A 250 2.97 24.14 10.45
C LYS A 250 2.12 22.90 10.78
N LYS A 251 0.80 23.08 10.92
CA LYS A 251 -0.10 21.97 11.26
C LYS A 251 -0.35 21.05 10.07
N PHE A 252 -0.50 19.77 10.38
CA PHE A 252 -1.05 18.75 9.51
C PHE A 252 -2.37 18.28 10.11
N TYR A 253 -3.49 18.75 9.55
CA TYR A 253 -4.82 18.36 10.01
C TYR A 253 -5.12 16.92 9.62
N LEU A 254 -5.70 16.17 10.54
CA LEU A 254 -6.20 14.82 10.30
C LEU A 254 -7.72 14.87 10.17
N ILE A 255 -8.23 14.37 9.06
CA ILE A 255 -9.65 14.39 8.71
C ILE A 255 -10.11 12.94 8.61
N GLU A 256 -11.01 12.53 9.49
CA GLU A 256 -11.62 11.20 9.39
C GLU A 256 -12.44 11.08 8.10
N CYS A 257 -12.25 9.98 7.39
CA CYS A 257 -13.14 9.60 6.30
C CYS A 257 -14.40 8.97 6.90
N LYS A 258 -15.56 9.54 6.58
CA LYS A 258 -16.85 8.88 6.77
C LYS A 258 -17.12 7.89 5.64
#